data_AF-A0A9E2UPW8-F1
#
_entry.id   AF-A0A9E2UPW8-F1
#
_cell.length_a   1.000
_cell.length_b   1.000
_cell.length_c   1.000
_cell.angle_alpha   90.00
_cell.angle_beta   90.00
_cell.angle_gamma   90.00
#
_symmetry.space_group_name_H-M   'P 1'
#
loop_
_entity.id
_entity.type
_entity.pdbx_description
1 polymer ?
#
loop_
_entity_poly.entity_id
_entity_poly.type
_entity_poly.pdbx_seq_one_letter_code
_entity_poly.pdbx_strand_id
1 'polypeptide(L)'
;MPSDEIASPAMVRAESGADAFRMAASAAELCGELVKATAQTIQGRKYVSIDGWQAIAVAHGYVASAADVSCEADGVRAIGEVRRRADGVVVARGEGFVGKDEPRWFGGEGLPKRPDFAIRAMAQTRAIARACRATFAHVVVMIDADLQTTPAEEMRGLPELGGASDWVEEARKDGLIKDGETRSQYQVDKLRKAVDAGWRVRNTTPKGRKDQLFAYLDMARHTDDVSAVCEANAELIAQATYKAEFESAVERLLRRFEQRAAPVLP
;
A
#
# COMPACT_ATOMS: atom_id res chain seq x y z
N MET A 1 28.35 15.75 53.63
CA MET A 1 27.95 15.05 52.39
C MET A 1 26.95 15.95 51.69
N PRO A 2 27.32 16.66 50.61
CA PRO A 2 26.34 17.34 49.78
C PRO A 2 25.62 16.26 48.96
N SER A 3 24.30 16.24 49.07
CA SER A 3 23.42 15.45 48.21
C SER A 3 23.40 16.08 46.83
N ASP A 4 24.08 15.44 45.87
CA ASP A 4 24.03 15.80 44.46
C ASP A 4 22.60 15.65 43.94
N GLU A 5 21.96 16.78 43.69
CA GLU A 5 20.72 16.91 42.96
C GLU A 5 21.01 16.58 41.49
N ILE A 6 20.74 15.33 41.08
CA ILE A 6 20.86 14.91 39.69
C ILE A 6 19.80 15.67 38.89
N ALA A 7 20.23 16.72 38.21
CA ALA A 7 19.41 17.45 37.25
C ALA A 7 18.90 16.46 36.18
N SER A 8 17.59 16.27 36.15
CA SER A 8 16.91 15.51 35.10
C SER A 8 17.16 16.19 33.75
N PRO A 9 17.64 15.49 32.71
CA PRO A 9 17.95 16.12 31.44
C PRO A 9 16.68 16.69 30.81
N ALA A 10 16.71 18.00 30.53
CA ALA A 10 15.61 18.72 29.91
C ALA A 10 15.23 18.05 28.58
N MET A 11 14.00 17.58 28.54
CA MET A 11 13.40 16.81 27.45
C MET A 11 13.11 17.72 26.26
N VAL A 12 13.70 17.42 25.11
CA VAL A 12 13.27 18.01 23.82
C VAL A 12 11.91 17.40 23.47
N ARG A 13 10.83 18.09 23.83
CA ARG A 13 9.51 17.82 23.28
C ARG A 13 9.43 18.49 21.90
N ALA A 14 8.75 17.86 20.94
CA ALA A 14 8.28 18.62 19.78
C ALA A 14 7.26 19.64 20.29
N GLU A 15 7.68 20.90 20.40
CA GLU A 15 6.84 21.99 20.92
C GLU A 15 5.80 22.44 19.88
N SER A 16 6.04 22.12 18.61
CA SER A 16 5.15 22.39 17.48
C SER A 16 5.07 21.23 16.47
N GLY A 17 4.06 21.27 15.60
CA GLY A 17 3.97 20.33 14.46
C GLY A 17 5.17 20.40 13.50
N ALA A 18 5.82 21.57 13.40
CA ALA A 18 7.04 21.72 12.61
C ALA A 18 8.23 20.98 13.23
N ASP A 19 8.32 20.94 14.56
CA ASP A 19 9.34 20.14 15.26
C ASP A 19 9.11 18.65 15.06
N ALA A 20 7.85 18.21 15.14
CA ALA A 20 7.49 16.81 14.86
C ALA A 20 7.86 16.40 13.43
N PHE A 21 7.64 17.27 12.45
CA PHE A 21 8.04 17.04 11.06
C PHE A 21 9.56 16.98 10.88
N ARG A 22 10.30 17.91 11.50
CA ARG A 22 11.79 17.89 11.48
C ARG A 22 12.35 16.63 12.12
N MET A 23 11.76 16.18 13.23
CA MET A 23 12.14 14.91 13.87
C MET A 23 11.89 13.72 12.96
N ALA A 24 10.75 13.68 12.25
CA ALA A 24 10.45 12.63 11.27
C ALA A 24 11.44 12.63 10.09
N ALA A 25 11.79 13.80 9.55
CA ALA A 25 12.79 13.93 8.50
C ALA A 25 14.18 13.46 8.96
N SER A 26 14.58 13.84 10.18
CA SER A 26 15.84 13.40 10.77
C SER A 26 15.86 11.88 10.99
N ALA A 27 14.75 11.30 11.44
CA ALA A 27 14.64 9.85 11.58
C ALA A 27 14.72 9.13 10.23
N ALA A 28 14.07 9.67 9.18
CA ALA A 28 14.15 9.14 7.83
C ALA A 28 15.59 9.10 7.31
N GLU A 29 16.38 10.16 7.56
CA GLU A 29 17.81 10.20 7.20
C GLU A 29 18.62 9.15 7.98
N LEU A 30 18.42 9.03 9.29
CA LEU A 30 19.19 8.12 10.15
C LEU A 30 18.98 6.63 9.82
N CYS A 31 17.76 6.23 9.47
CA CYS A 31 17.41 4.82 9.26
C CYS A 31 17.06 4.44 7.82
N GLY A 32 17.01 5.41 6.89
CA GLY A 32 16.50 5.21 5.54
C GLY A 32 17.23 4.12 4.75
N GLU A 33 18.56 4.08 4.80
CA GLU A 33 19.34 3.02 4.13
C GLU A 33 19.04 1.63 4.68
N LEU A 34 18.93 1.49 6.01
CA LEU A 34 18.57 0.22 6.64
C LEU A 34 17.16 -0.21 6.24
N VAL A 35 16.20 0.73 6.30
CA VAL A 35 14.80 0.47 5.91
C VAL A 35 14.72 0.00 4.45
N LYS A 36 15.45 0.63 3.54
CA LYS A 36 15.51 0.21 2.12
C LYS A 36 16.20 -1.14 1.95
N ALA A 37 17.29 -1.39 2.68
CA ALA A 37 18.04 -2.64 2.60
C ALA A 37 17.26 -3.85 3.12
N THR A 38 16.38 -3.67 4.12
CA THR A 38 15.54 -4.74 4.68
C THR A 38 14.16 -4.82 4.02
N ALA A 39 13.81 -3.86 3.17
CA ALA A 39 12.54 -3.87 2.45
C ALA A 39 12.41 -5.10 1.55
N GLN A 40 11.18 -5.56 1.38
CA GLN A 40 10.89 -6.78 0.64
C GLN A 40 10.07 -6.48 -0.60
N THR A 41 10.52 -7.02 -1.74
CA THR A 41 9.73 -6.98 -2.97
C THR A 41 8.73 -8.13 -2.93
N ILE A 42 7.45 -7.79 -2.90
CA ILE A 42 6.32 -8.73 -2.90
C ILE A 42 5.39 -8.26 -4.01
N GLN A 43 5.07 -9.12 -4.98
CA GLN A 43 4.15 -8.77 -6.09
C GLN A 43 4.56 -7.47 -6.82
N GLY A 44 5.86 -7.32 -7.10
CA GLY A 44 6.42 -6.15 -7.79
C GLY A 44 6.44 -4.83 -7.00
N ARG A 45 6.03 -4.81 -5.73
CA ARG A 45 6.05 -3.62 -4.86
C ARG A 45 6.99 -3.83 -3.67
N LYS A 46 7.62 -2.75 -3.20
CA LYS A 46 8.55 -2.79 -2.05
C LYS A 46 7.81 -2.48 -0.75
N TYR A 47 7.87 -3.37 0.23
CA TYR A 47 7.22 -3.24 1.52
C TYR A 47 8.24 -3.19 2.66
N VAL A 48 7.99 -2.35 3.65
CA VAL A 48 8.86 -2.26 4.84
C VAL A 48 8.66 -3.51 5.71
N SER A 49 9.76 -4.20 5.99
CA SER A 49 9.79 -5.35 6.92
C SER A 49 9.73 -4.90 8.38
N ILE A 50 9.48 -5.84 9.29
CA ILE A 50 9.54 -5.58 10.73
C ILE A 50 10.85 -4.89 11.17
N ASP A 51 11.99 -5.29 10.62
CA ASP A 51 13.30 -4.73 10.98
C ASP A 51 13.37 -3.23 10.64
N GLY A 52 12.83 -2.85 9.47
CA GLY A 52 12.73 -1.45 9.05
C GLY A 52 11.77 -0.66 9.94
N TRP A 53 10.63 -1.24 10.30
CA TRP A 53 9.68 -0.60 11.23
C TRP A 53 10.28 -0.36 12.62
N GLN A 54 11.06 -1.31 13.14
CA GLN A 54 11.75 -1.16 14.42
C GLN A 54 12.89 -0.14 14.34
N ALA A 55 13.61 -0.08 13.22
CA ALA A 55 14.64 0.94 13.00
C ALA A 55 14.05 2.36 13.07
N ILE A 56 12.91 2.59 12.42
CA ILE A 56 12.20 3.87 12.50
C ILE A 56 11.76 4.18 13.94
N ALA A 57 11.20 3.20 14.65
CA ALA A 57 10.80 3.39 16.05
C ALA A 57 11.99 3.80 16.94
N VAL A 58 13.14 3.13 16.79
CA VAL A 58 14.36 3.44 17.55
C VAL A 58 14.91 4.83 17.20
N ALA A 59 14.91 5.21 15.92
CA ALA A 59 15.33 6.55 15.48
C ALA A 59 14.50 7.67 16.12
N HIS A 60 13.24 7.38 16.46
CA HIS A 60 12.35 8.28 17.17
C HIS A 60 12.38 8.15 18.71
N GLY A 61 13.26 7.33 19.28
CA GLY A 61 13.35 7.13 20.73
C GLY A 61 12.23 6.25 21.31
N TYR A 62 11.62 5.40 20.49
CA TYR A 62 10.62 4.42 20.90
C TYR A 62 11.17 3.00 20.90
N VAL A 63 10.46 2.10 21.56
CA VAL A 63 10.65 0.65 21.52
C VAL A 63 9.31 0.02 21.13
N ALA A 64 9.35 -0.90 20.17
CA ALA A 64 8.18 -1.65 19.76
C ALA A 64 8.27 -3.10 20.26
N SER A 65 7.20 -3.62 20.85
CA SER A 65 7.16 -4.94 21.48
C SER A 65 5.79 -5.60 21.30
N ALA A 66 5.74 -6.92 21.39
CA ALA A 66 4.47 -7.65 21.46
C ALA A 66 4.05 -7.90 22.92
N ALA A 67 2.74 -7.96 23.12
CA ALA A 67 2.00 -8.24 24.35
C ALA A 67 0.80 -9.14 24.02
N ASP A 68 0.20 -9.74 25.05
CA ASP A 68 -1.10 -10.42 25.00
C ASP A 68 -1.29 -11.38 23.81
N VAL A 69 -0.41 -12.39 23.71
CA VAL A 69 -0.55 -13.44 22.69
C VAL A 69 -1.56 -14.48 23.14
N SER A 70 -2.64 -14.65 22.38
CA SER A 70 -3.72 -15.60 22.65
C SER A 70 -3.98 -16.52 21.47
N CYS A 71 -4.34 -17.77 21.78
CA CYS A 71 -4.92 -18.67 20.78
C CYS A 71 -6.43 -18.44 20.76
N GLU A 72 -6.96 -18.11 19.59
CA GLU A 72 -8.38 -17.91 19.35
C GLU A 72 -8.97 -19.10 18.59
N ALA A 73 -10.30 -19.15 18.46
CA ALA A 73 -10.98 -20.24 17.76
C ALA A 73 -10.55 -20.36 16.29
N ASP A 74 -10.25 -19.24 15.65
CA ASP A 74 -9.95 -19.06 14.24
C ASP A 74 -8.47 -18.81 13.93
N GLY A 75 -7.59 -18.68 14.94
CA GLY A 75 -6.18 -18.38 14.70
C GLY A 75 -5.38 -18.05 15.96
N VAL A 76 -4.30 -17.30 15.77
CA VAL A 76 -3.48 -16.75 16.86
C VAL A 76 -3.47 -15.24 16.76
N ARG A 77 -3.75 -14.57 17.87
CA ARG A 77 -3.82 -13.12 18.00
C ARG A 77 -2.68 -12.62 18.89
N ALA A 78 -2.18 -11.42 18.61
CA ALA A 78 -1.23 -10.70 19.46
C ALA A 78 -1.47 -9.19 19.41
N ILE A 79 -1.06 -8.47 20.45
CA ILE A 79 -1.06 -7.00 20.51
C ILE A 79 0.37 -6.49 20.42
N GLY A 80 0.66 -5.62 19.47
CA GLY A 80 1.90 -4.85 19.40
C GLY A 80 1.70 -3.52 20.08
N GLU A 81 2.74 -3.04 20.76
CA GLU A 81 2.78 -1.74 21.41
C GLU A 81 4.03 -0.99 20.98
N VAL A 82 3.90 0.31 20.75
CA VAL A 82 5.02 1.23 20.63
C VAL A 82 5.08 2.08 21.91
N ARG A 83 6.19 2.00 22.62
CA ARG A 83 6.41 2.70 23.90
C ARG A 83 7.51 3.71 23.75
N ARG A 84 7.30 4.90 24.29
CA ARG A 84 8.34 5.92 24.39
C ARG A 84 9.38 5.47 25.39
N ARG A 85 10.66 5.47 25.01
CA ARG A 85 11.73 4.96 25.89
C ARG A 85 11.88 5.80 27.17
N ALA A 86 11.62 7.11 27.09
CA ALA A 86 11.86 8.04 28.18
C ALA A 86 10.95 7.81 29.40
N ASP A 87 9.67 7.51 29.19
CA ASP A 87 8.65 7.44 30.25
C ASP A 87 7.80 6.15 30.20
N GLY A 88 8.04 5.29 29.21
CA GLY A 88 7.31 4.03 29.03
C GLY A 88 5.88 4.19 28.50
N VAL A 89 5.45 5.41 28.16
CA VAL A 89 4.09 5.68 27.66
C VAL A 89 3.86 4.96 26.34
N VAL A 90 2.78 4.16 26.28
CA VAL A 90 2.32 3.52 25.04
C VAL A 90 1.71 4.59 24.14
N VAL A 91 2.29 4.80 22.96
CA VAL A 91 1.84 5.81 21.99
C VAL A 91 1.03 5.21 20.84
N ALA A 92 1.15 3.91 20.60
CA ALA A 92 0.32 3.20 19.64
C ALA A 92 0.21 1.73 19.99
N ARG A 93 -0.89 1.13 19.52
CA ARG A 93 -1.14 -0.30 19.57
C ARG A 93 -1.55 -0.80 18.19
N GLY A 94 -1.23 -2.06 17.90
CA GLY A 94 -1.64 -2.73 16.68
C GLY A 94 -1.99 -4.19 16.96
N GLU A 95 -3.07 -4.68 16.39
CA GLU A 95 -3.44 -6.10 16.51
C GLU A 95 -2.89 -6.89 15.33
N GLY A 96 -2.11 -7.93 15.62
CA GLY A 96 -1.67 -8.91 14.65
C GLY A 96 -2.45 -10.20 14.81
N PHE A 97 -2.77 -10.83 13.68
CA PHE A 97 -3.52 -12.07 13.64
C PHE A 97 -2.91 -12.99 12.59
N VAL A 98 -2.86 -14.29 12.89
CA VAL A 98 -2.56 -15.34 11.92
C VAL A 98 -3.71 -16.33 11.94
N GLY A 99 -4.47 -16.36 10.85
CA GLY A 99 -5.71 -17.11 10.74
C GLY A 99 -5.50 -18.54 10.23
N LYS A 100 -6.38 -19.45 10.63
CA LYS A 100 -6.42 -20.84 10.13
C LYS A 100 -6.73 -20.93 8.64
N ASP A 101 -7.30 -19.87 8.08
CA ASP A 101 -7.56 -19.68 6.66
C ASP A 101 -6.29 -19.35 5.85
N GLU A 102 -5.14 -19.12 6.50
CA GLU A 102 -3.87 -18.87 5.81
C GLU A 102 -3.12 -20.18 5.51
N PRO A 103 -3.12 -20.68 4.25
CA PRO A 103 -2.58 -22.01 3.96
C PRO A 103 -1.08 -22.12 4.21
N ARG A 104 -0.37 -21.00 4.11
CA ARG A 104 1.07 -20.88 4.40
C ARG A 104 1.42 -21.23 5.86
N TRP A 105 0.51 -20.94 6.79
CA TRP A 105 0.72 -21.08 8.23
C TRP A 105 0.03 -22.29 8.81
N PHE A 106 -1.25 -22.47 8.51
CA PHE A 106 -2.04 -23.57 9.05
C PHE A 106 -2.11 -24.81 8.14
N GLY A 107 -1.43 -24.76 7.00
CA GLY A 107 -1.46 -25.80 5.99
C GLY A 107 -2.65 -25.66 5.06
N GLY A 108 -2.59 -26.35 3.93
CA GLY A 108 -3.61 -26.38 2.90
C GLY A 108 -3.34 -27.54 1.96
N GLU A 109 -3.96 -27.56 0.78
CA GLU A 109 -3.67 -28.60 -0.21
C GLU A 109 -2.16 -28.63 -0.54
N GLY A 110 -1.50 -29.73 -0.16
CA GLY A 110 -0.07 -29.94 -0.38
C GLY A 110 0.88 -29.19 0.56
N LEU A 111 0.40 -28.43 1.55
CA LEU A 111 1.25 -27.68 2.49
C LEU A 111 1.05 -28.14 3.94
N PRO A 112 2.12 -28.56 4.65
CA PRO A 112 2.01 -28.90 6.06
C PRO A 112 1.83 -27.64 6.92
N LYS A 113 1.07 -27.79 8.01
CA LYS A 113 0.98 -26.78 9.06
C LYS A 113 2.37 -26.43 9.61
N ARG A 114 2.64 -25.14 9.81
CA ARG A 114 3.86 -24.64 10.45
C ARG A 114 3.84 -24.92 11.97
N PRO A 115 5.01 -25.09 12.62
CA PRO A 115 5.05 -25.26 14.07
C PRO A 115 4.37 -24.10 14.81
N ASP A 116 3.68 -24.41 15.92
CA ASP A 116 2.88 -23.43 16.66
C ASP A 116 3.69 -22.23 17.16
N PHE A 117 4.97 -22.43 17.52
CA PHE A 117 5.84 -21.32 17.92
C PHE A 117 6.08 -20.33 16.78
N ALA A 118 6.16 -20.80 15.53
CA ALA A 118 6.37 -19.95 14.36
C ALA A 118 5.10 -19.16 14.00
N ILE A 119 3.92 -19.78 14.16
CA ILE A 119 2.62 -19.12 13.98
C ILE A 119 2.46 -18.01 15.04
N ARG A 120 2.77 -18.30 16.30
CA ARG A 120 2.77 -17.31 17.39
C ARG A 120 3.74 -16.16 17.13
N ALA A 121 4.97 -16.47 16.73
CA ALA A 121 5.97 -15.45 16.40
C ALA A 121 5.51 -14.56 15.24
N MET A 122 4.84 -15.12 14.23
CA MET A 122 4.31 -14.33 13.12
C MET A 122 3.18 -13.40 13.57
N ALA A 123 2.25 -13.87 14.41
CA ALA A 123 1.19 -13.01 14.96
C ALA A 123 1.78 -11.82 15.72
N GLN A 124 2.80 -12.05 16.55
CA GLN A 124 3.55 -10.99 17.23
C GLN A 124 4.22 -10.02 16.24
N THR A 125 4.86 -10.55 15.20
CA THR A 125 5.55 -9.73 14.19
C THR A 125 4.58 -8.80 13.46
N ARG A 126 3.43 -9.32 13.01
CA ARG A 126 2.34 -8.51 12.42
C ARG A 126 1.84 -7.44 13.38
N ALA A 127 1.65 -7.81 14.65
CA ALA A 127 1.15 -6.89 15.66
C ALA A 127 2.11 -5.71 15.88
N ILE A 128 3.42 -5.99 16.01
CA ILE A 128 4.46 -4.97 16.16
C ILE A 128 4.51 -4.08 14.91
N ALA A 129 4.53 -4.67 13.71
CA ALA A 129 4.61 -3.90 12.48
C ALA A 129 3.40 -2.99 12.28
N ARG A 130 2.19 -3.44 12.65
CA ARG A 130 0.97 -2.63 12.65
C ARG A 130 1.02 -1.48 13.67
N ALA A 131 1.53 -1.74 14.87
CA ALA A 131 1.71 -0.71 15.88
C ALA A 131 2.70 0.37 15.40
N CYS A 132 3.83 -0.04 14.83
CA CYS A 132 4.81 0.88 14.23
C CYS A 132 4.21 1.68 13.07
N ARG A 133 3.47 1.02 12.15
CA ARG A 133 2.80 1.70 11.04
C ARG A 133 1.86 2.80 11.52
N ALA A 134 1.06 2.54 12.55
CA ALA A 134 0.10 3.50 13.09
C ALA A 134 0.77 4.82 13.53
N THR A 135 2.01 4.76 14.01
CA THR A 135 2.77 5.94 14.41
C THR A 135 3.63 6.50 13.27
N PHE A 136 4.30 5.65 12.50
CA PHE A 136 5.45 6.04 11.68
C PHE A 136 5.25 5.91 10.16
N ALA A 137 4.05 5.60 9.67
CA ALA A 137 3.80 5.45 8.23
C ALA A 137 4.20 6.70 7.40
N HIS A 138 4.09 7.89 7.99
CA HIS A 138 4.50 9.14 7.35
C HIS A 138 6.01 9.22 7.10
N VAL A 139 6.83 8.58 7.94
CA VAL A 139 8.30 8.55 7.81
C VAL A 139 8.71 7.70 6.61
N VAL A 140 7.98 6.62 6.32
CA VAL A 140 8.26 5.76 5.15
C VAL A 140 8.20 6.56 3.84
N VAL A 141 7.22 7.44 3.71
CA VAL A 141 7.08 8.31 2.53
C VAL A 141 8.21 9.34 2.43
N MET A 142 8.79 9.76 3.57
CA MET A 142 9.95 10.65 3.59
C MET A 142 11.25 9.91 3.23
N ILE A 143 11.34 8.61 3.51
CA ILE A 143 12.50 7.78 3.15
C ILE A 143 12.52 7.52 1.65
N ASP A 144 11.42 7.02 1.09
CA ASP A 144 11.29 6.66 -0.32
C ASP A 144 9.81 6.54 -0.69
N ALA A 145 9.37 7.29 -1.70
CA ALA A 145 7.98 7.31 -2.16
C ALA A 145 7.53 5.98 -2.79
N ASP A 146 8.46 5.12 -3.23
CA ASP A 146 8.15 3.80 -3.79
C ASP A 146 7.90 2.74 -2.72
N LEU A 147 8.28 3.01 -1.46
CA LEU A 147 8.01 2.12 -0.34
C LEU A 147 6.53 2.15 0.06
N GLN A 148 5.95 0.97 0.15
CA GLN A 148 4.59 0.80 0.63
C GLN A 148 4.55 0.92 2.16
N THR A 149 3.56 1.66 2.66
CA THR A 149 3.33 1.84 4.11
C THR A 149 2.62 0.65 4.76
N THR A 150 2.17 -0.32 3.98
CA THR A 150 1.69 -1.60 4.51
C THR A 150 2.90 -2.46 4.91
N PRO A 151 2.92 -3.09 6.10
CA PRO A 151 4.01 -3.97 6.47
C PRO A 151 4.13 -5.18 5.55
N ALA A 152 5.37 -5.63 5.30
CA ALA A 152 5.62 -6.80 4.47
C ALA A 152 4.92 -8.06 5.01
N GLU A 153 4.82 -8.20 6.34
CA GLU A 153 4.20 -9.34 7.03
C GLU A 153 2.70 -9.49 6.77
N GLU A 154 2.04 -8.42 6.35
CA GLU A 154 0.62 -8.42 5.93
C GLU A 154 0.42 -8.90 4.50
N MET A 155 1.45 -8.79 3.67
CA MET A 155 1.38 -9.09 2.24
C MET A 155 1.93 -10.48 1.91
N ARG A 156 2.82 -11.01 2.75
CA ARG A 156 3.44 -12.32 2.53
C ARG A 156 2.39 -13.44 2.50
N GLY A 157 2.29 -14.13 1.37
CA GLY A 157 1.45 -15.31 1.21
C GLY A 157 0.01 -15.00 0.83
N LEU A 158 -0.34 -13.72 0.64
CA LEU A 158 -1.54 -13.39 -0.13
C LEU A 158 -1.31 -13.83 -1.58
N PRO A 159 -2.31 -14.45 -2.23
CA PRO A 159 -2.24 -14.70 -3.66
C PRO A 159 -1.98 -13.36 -4.37
N GLU A 160 -1.21 -13.39 -5.46
CA GLU A 160 -1.26 -12.25 -6.37
C GLU A 160 -2.73 -12.14 -6.79
N LEU A 161 -3.38 -11.03 -6.42
CA LEU A 161 -4.65 -10.66 -7.05
C LEU A 161 -4.29 -10.39 -8.50
N GLY A 162 -4.29 -11.44 -9.33
CA GLY A 162 -3.87 -11.48 -10.74
C GLY A 162 -3.16 -10.20 -11.15
N GLY A 163 -1.86 -10.12 -10.83
CA GLY A 163 -1.05 -8.98 -11.20
C GLY A 163 -1.21 -8.80 -12.71
N ALA A 164 -1.28 -7.55 -13.16
CA ALA A 164 -1.51 -7.27 -14.58
C ALA A 164 -0.49 -7.93 -15.55
N SER A 165 0.63 -8.42 -15.03
CA SER A 165 1.62 -9.23 -15.73
C SER A 165 1.12 -10.63 -16.09
N ASP A 166 0.38 -11.30 -15.21
CA ASP A 166 -0.09 -12.67 -15.43
C ASP A 166 -1.08 -12.73 -16.59
N TRP A 167 -1.97 -11.74 -16.67
CA TRP A 167 -2.94 -11.64 -17.76
C TRP A 167 -2.28 -11.31 -19.12
N VAL A 168 -1.17 -10.59 -19.14
CA VAL A 168 -0.48 -10.23 -20.39
C VAL A 168 0.23 -11.44 -20.99
N GLU A 169 0.86 -12.27 -20.16
CA GLU A 169 1.48 -13.52 -20.59
C GLU A 169 0.44 -14.55 -21.04
N GLU A 170 -0.70 -14.65 -20.34
CA GLU A 170 -1.82 -15.51 -20.75
C GLU A 170 -2.47 -15.01 -22.06
N ALA A 171 -2.70 -13.70 -22.19
CA ALA A 171 -3.23 -13.09 -23.41
C ALA A 171 -2.29 -13.21 -24.62
N ARG A 172 -0.96 -13.26 -24.41
CA ARG A 172 0.01 -13.58 -25.48
C ARG A 172 -0.12 -15.03 -25.93
N LYS A 173 -0.23 -15.98 -24.99
CA LYS A 173 -0.44 -17.40 -25.30
C LYS A 173 -1.73 -17.63 -26.09
N ASP A 174 -2.77 -16.86 -25.77
CA ASP A 174 -4.06 -16.90 -26.46
C ASP A 174 -4.08 -16.09 -27.79
N GLY A 175 -2.94 -15.52 -28.20
CA GLY A 175 -2.80 -14.77 -29.45
C GLY A 175 -3.56 -13.43 -29.48
N LEU A 176 -3.98 -12.93 -28.31
CA LEU A 176 -4.71 -11.67 -28.18
C LEU A 176 -3.79 -10.45 -28.26
N ILE A 177 -2.52 -10.57 -27.90
CA ILE A 177 -1.50 -9.51 -27.97
C ILE A 177 -0.40 -9.98 -28.91
N LYS A 178 0.00 -9.16 -29.90
CA LYS A 178 1.08 -9.52 -30.84
C LYS A 178 2.47 -9.33 -30.21
N ASP A 179 3.47 -10.05 -30.74
CA ASP A 179 4.86 -9.89 -30.31
C ASP A 179 5.34 -8.43 -30.51
N GLY A 180 5.85 -7.83 -29.44
CA GLY A 180 6.30 -6.44 -29.40
C GLY A 180 5.23 -5.40 -29.06
N GLU A 181 3.96 -5.81 -28.92
CA GLU A 181 2.86 -4.92 -28.54
C GLU A 181 2.81 -4.73 -27.02
N THR A 182 2.80 -3.48 -26.55
CA THR A 182 2.73 -3.15 -25.12
C THR A 182 1.29 -3.23 -24.61
N ARG A 183 1.12 -3.44 -23.29
CA ARG A 183 -0.20 -3.47 -22.62
C ARG A 183 -1.04 -2.23 -22.94
N SER A 184 -0.40 -1.07 -22.97
CA SER A 184 -1.00 0.22 -23.32
C SER A 184 -1.53 0.22 -24.75
N GLN A 185 -0.77 -0.32 -25.71
CA GLN A 185 -1.16 -0.41 -27.12
C GLN A 185 -2.38 -1.32 -27.33
N TYR A 186 -2.39 -2.51 -26.73
CA TYR A 186 -3.52 -3.46 -26.84
C TYR A 186 -4.80 -2.92 -26.20
N GLN A 187 -4.70 -2.27 -25.02
CA GLN A 187 -5.86 -1.69 -24.36
C GLN A 187 -6.46 -0.52 -25.17
N VAL A 188 -5.62 0.36 -25.74
CA VAL A 188 -6.06 1.44 -26.62
C VAL A 188 -6.70 0.91 -27.90
N ASP A 189 -6.13 -0.13 -28.51
CA ASP A 189 -6.64 -0.71 -29.76
C ASP A 189 -7.98 -1.47 -29.56
N LYS A 190 -8.14 -2.14 -28.40
CA LYS A 190 -9.40 -2.76 -27.99
C LYS A 190 -10.49 -1.73 -27.70
N LEU A 191 -10.11 -0.61 -27.09
CA LEU A 191 -11.02 0.52 -26.86
C LEU A 191 -11.45 1.17 -28.19
N ARG A 192 -10.51 1.42 -29.11
CA ARG A 192 -10.80 1.91 -30.47
C ARG A 192 -11.71 0.96 -31.24
N LYS A 193 -11.42 -0.34 -31.26
CA LYS A 193 -12.29 -1.35 -31.90
C LYS A 193 -13.68 -1.44 -31.29
N ALA A 194 -13.82 -1.25 -29.97
CA ALA A 194 -15.13 -1.23 -29.32
C ALA A 194 -15.92 0.04 -29.71
N VAL A 195 -15.25 1.18 -29.85
CA VAL A 195 -15.86 2.43 -30.35
C VAL A 195 -16.26 2.30 -31.82
N ASP A 196 -15.35 1.82 -32.68
CA ASP A 196 -15.55 1.64 -34.12
C ASP A 196 -16.63 0.60 -34.45
N ALA A 197 -16.77 -0.44 -33.63
CA ALA A 197 -17.84 -1.44 -33.74
C ALA A 197 -19.21 -0.91 -33.28
N GLY A 198 -19.34 0.38 -32.96
CA GLY A 198 -20.58 1.02 -32.56
C GLY A 198 -21.15 0.49 -31.25
N TRP A 199 -20.28 0.13 -30.29
CA TRP A 199 -20.69 -0.55 -29.06
C TRP A 199 -21.55 0.37 -28.19
N ARG A 200 -22.88 0.22 -28.28
CA ARG A 200 -23.83 0.86 -27.39
C ARG A 200 -23.84 0.14 -26.04
N VAL A 201 -23.82 0.93 -24.97
CA VAL A 201 -24.01 0.46 -23.58
C VAL A 201 -25.25 -0.42 -23.51
N ARG A 202 -25.05 -1.75 -23.41
CA ARG A 202 -26.15 -2.73 -23.49
C ARG A 202 -26.99 -2.82 -22.21
N ASN A 203 -26.58 -2.15 -21.13
CA ASN A 203 -27.20 -2.30 -19.82
C ASN A 203 -28.12 -1.12 -19.47
N THR A 204 -29.41 -1.39 -19.32
CA THR A 204 -30.44 -0.37 -19.05
C THR A 204 -30.46 0.09 -17.59
N THR A 205 -29.86 -0.67 -16.67
CA THR A 205 -29.87 -0.35 -15.24
C THR A 205 -28.74 0.62 -14.83
N PRO A 206 -28.99 1.56 -13.90
CA PRO A 206 -27.98 2.54 -13.45
C PRO A 206 -26.73 1.90 -12.83
N LYS A 207 -26.89 0.79 -12.11
CA LYS A 207 -25.80 0.05 -11.48
C LYS A 207 -24.89 -0.61 -12.53
N GLY A 208 -25.47 -1.29 -13.53
CA GLY A 208 -24.71 -1.92 -14.61
C GLY A 208 -23.91 -0.92 -15.45
N ARG A 209 -24.44 0.30 -15.64
CA ARG A 209 -23.71 1.40 -16.30
C ARG A 209 -22.55 1.90 -15.45
N LYS A 210 -22.76 2.06 -14.14
CA LYS A 210 -21.74 2.49 -13.18
C LYS A 210 -20.61 1.47 -13.04
N ASP A 211 -20.91 0.18 -13.00
CA ASP A 211 -19.90 -0.88 -12.87
C ASP A 211 -19.05 -1.00 -14.14
N GLN A 212 -19.67 -0.86 -15.33
CA GLN A 212 -18.94 -0.78 -16.60
C GLN A 212 -18.06 0.47 -16.69
N LEU A 213 -18.54 1.60 -16.15
CA LEU A 213 -17.78 2.85 -16.08
C LEU A 213 -16.55 2.73 -15.19
N PHE A 214 -16.69 2.06 -14.04
CA PHE A 214 -15.58 1.82 -13.13
C PHE A 214 -14.54 0.88 -13.74
N ALA A 215 -14.97 -0.16 -14.46
CA ALA A 215 -14.04 -1.01 -15.20
C ALA A 215 -13.22 -0.21 -16.23
N TYR A 216 -13.85 0.75 -16.91
CA TYR A 216 -13.15 1.62 -17.88
C TYR A 216 -12.15 2.57 -17.20
N LEU A 217 -12.54 3.21 -16.11
CA LEU A 217 -11.65 4.08 -15.33
C LEU A 217 -10.49 3.32 -14.69
N ASP A 218 -10.71 2.05 -14.33
CA ASP A 218 -9.68 1.19 -13.78
C ASP A 218 -8.69 0.75 -14.87
N MET A 219 -9.19 0.42 -16.07
CA MET A 219 -8.34 0.17 -17.25
C MET A 219 -7.51 1.41 -17.65
N ALA A 220 -8.10 2.61 -17.60
CA ALA A 220 -7.44 3.86 -17.92
C ALA A 220 -6.34 4.28 -16.92
N ARG A 221 -6.40 3.82 -15.66
CA ARG A 221 -5.39 4.12 -14.63
C ARG A 221 -4.03 3.46 -14.88
N HIS A 222 -3.95 2.56 -15.86
CA HIS A 222 -2.80 1.71 -16.10
C HIS A 222 -2.21 1.85 -17.51
N THR A 223 -2.58 2.90 -18.26
CA THR A 223 -1.96 3.25 -19.55
C THR A 223 -1.11 4.51 -19.44
N ASP A 224 -0.03 4.56 -20.23
CA ASP A 224 0.88 5.71 -20.32
C ASP A 224 0.43 6.74 -21.37
N ASP A 225 -0.50 6.38 -22.26
CA ASP A 225 -1.06 7.27 -23.30
C ASP A 225 -2.43 7.81 -22.89
N VAL A 226 -2.39 8.90 -22.12
CA VAL A 226 -3.54 9.54 -21.48
C VAL A 226 -4.40 10.29 -22.51
N SER A 227 -3.81 10.86 -23.56
CA SER A 227 -4.55 11.67 -24.55
C SER A 227 -5.53 10.82 -25.37
N ALA A 228 -5.10 9.63 -25.83
CA ALA A 228 -5.96 8.73 -26.58
C ALA A 228 -7.14 8.21 -25.75
N VAL A 229 -6.94 7.99 -24.44
CA VAL A 229 -8.01 7.57 -23.52
C VAL A 229 -8.95 8.73 -23.19
N CYS A 230 -8.45 9.96 -23.10
CA CYS A 230 -9.30 11.14 -22.91
C CYS A 230 -10.18 11.43 -24.13
N GLU A 231 -9.66 11.30 -25.36
CA GLU A 231 -10.44 11.47 -26.59
C GLU A 231 -11.53 10.40 -26.74
N ALA A 232 -11.19 9.12 -26.52
CA ALA A 232 -12.16 8.03 -26.56
C ALA A 232 -13.25 8.18 -25.48
N ASN A 233 -12.89 8.72 -24.31
CA ASN A 233 -13.84 9.04 -23.25
C ASN A 233 -14.74 10.24 -23.61
N ALA A 234 -14.23 11.26 -24.29
CA ALA A 234 -15.00 12.44 -24.69
C ALA A 234 -16.13 12.12 -25.69
N GLU A 235 -15.94 11.13 -26.57
CA GLU A 235 -17.02 10.65 -27.45
C GLU A 235 -18.09 9.85 -26.69
N LEU A 236 -17.69 9.07 -25.68
CA LEU A 236 -18.60 8.36 -24.77
C LEU A 236 -19.40 9.34 -23.89
N ILE A 237 -18.80 10.46 -23.48
CA ILE A 237 -19.45 11.57 -22.75
C ILE A 237 -20.59 12.18 -23.55
N ALA A 238 -20.36 12.42 -24.84
CA ALA A 238 -21.36 13.03 -25.71
C ALA A 238 -22.64 12.20 -25.85
N GLN A 239 -22.56 10.89 -25.54
CA GLN A 239 -23.67 9.94 -25.66
C GLN A 239 -24.35 9.59 -24.31
N ALA A 240 -23.83 10.08 -23.17
CA ALA A 240 -24.32 9.70 -21.85
C ALA A 240 -25.28 10.73 -21.23
N THR A 241 -26.38 10.25 -20.62
CA THR A 241 -27.46 11.07 -20.00
C THR A 241 -27.04 11.80 -18.71
N TYR A 242 -25.84 11.53 -18.17
CA TYR A 242 -25.30 12.08 -16.91
C TYR A 242 -24.00 12.86 -17.12
N LYS A 243 -24.03 13.78 -18.09
CA LYS A 243 -22.88 14.58 -18.54
C LYS A 243 -22.12 15.29 -17.40
N ALA A 244 -22.83 15.90 -16.45
CA ALA A 244 -22.21 16.74 -15.41
C ALA A 244 -21.40 15.95 -14.36
N GLU A 245 -21.88 14.79 -13.91
CA GLU A 245 -21.15 13.96 -12.93
C GLU A 245 -19.88 13.36 -13.54
N PHE A 246 -19.93 13.07 -14.84
CA PHE A 246 -18.81 12.52 -15.59
C PHE A 246 -17.78 13.57 -15.98
N GLU A 247 -18.19 14.75 -16.44
CA GLU A 247 -17.29 15.90 -16.67
C GLU A 247 -16.49 16.22 -15.40
N SER A 248 -17.16 16.20 -14.23
CA SER A 248 -16.50 16.37 -12.94
C SER A 248 -15.50 15.26 -12.60
N ALA A 249 -15.76 14.01 -13.00
CA ALA A 249 -14.85 12.89 -12.78
C ALA A 249 -13.63 12.93 -13.71
N VAL A 250 -13.83 13.32 -14.97
CA VAL A 250 -12.77 13.52 -15.97
C VAL A 250 -11.90 14.72 -15.59
N GLU A 251 -12.47 15.86 -15.19
CA GLU A 251 -11.70 17.00 -14.70
C GLU A 251 -10.85 16.65 -13.48
N ARG A 252 -11.38 15.85 -12.55
CA ARG A 252 -10.60 15.36 -11.39
C ARG A 252 -9.42 14.47 -11.80
N LEU A 253 -9.59 13.68 -12.85
CA LEU A 253 -8.52 12.84 -13.40
C LEU A 253 -7.47 13.68 -14.12
N LEU A 254 -7.89 14.58 -15.02
CA LEU A 254 -7.01 15.49 -15.73
C LEU A 254 -6.18 16.35 -14.77
N ARG A 255 -6.79 16.96 -13.74
CA ARG A 255 -6.07 17.75 -12.73
C ARG A 255 -5.01 16.93 -11.97
N ARG A 256 -5.29 15.67 -11.64
CA ARG A 256 -4.29 14.80 -10.99
C ARG A 256 -3.13 14.47 -11.91
N PHE A 257 -3.37 14.37 -13.20
CA PHE A 257 -2.33 14.10 -14.19
C PHE A 257 -1.51 15.34 -14.51
N GLU A 258 -2.13 16.53 -14.61
CA GLU A 258 -1.41 17.81 -14.73
C GLU A 258 -0.47 18.05 -13.53
N GLN A 259 -0.91 17.71 -12.32
CA GLN A 259 -0.07 17.74 -11.11
C GLN A 259 1.10 16.75 -11.15
N ARG A 260 0.99 15.69 -11.95
CA ARG A 260 2.01 14.66 -12.15
C ARG A 260 2.98 15.00 -13.29
N ALA A 261 2.50 15.77 -14.27
CA ALA A 261 3.26 16.22 -15.44
C ALA A 261 3.93 17.60 -15.22
N ALA A 262 3.60 18.31 -14.14
CA ALA A 262 4.29 19.54 -13.78
C ALA A 262 5.79 19.26 -13.56
N PRO A 263 6.69 19.93 -14.30
CA PRO A 263 8.12 19.74 -14.08
C PRO A 263 8.47 20.14 -12.66
N VAL A 264 9.19 19.26 -11.96
CA VAL A 264 9.91 19.64 -10.74
C VAL A 264 10.91 20.71 -11.15
N LEU A 265 10.58 21.98 -10.88
CA LEU A 265 11.51 23.08 -11.08
C LEU A 265 12.77 22.80 -10.24
N PRO A 266 13.98 23.04 -10.79
CA PRO A 266 15.24 22.80 -10.09
C PRO A 266 15.40 23.68 -8.84
#